data_AF-A0A5D2BE75-F1
#
_entry.id   AF-A0A5D2BE75-F1
#
_cell.length_a   1.000
_cell.length_b   1.000
_cell.length_c   1.000
_cell.angle_alpha   90.00
_cell.angle_beta   90.00
_cell.angle_gamma   90.00
#
_symmetry.space_group_name_H-M   'P 1'
#
loop_
_entity.id
_entity.type
_entity.pdbx_description
1 polymer ?
#
loop_
_entity_poly.entity_id
_entity_poly.type
_entity_poly.pdbx_seq_one_letter_code
_entity_poly.pdbx_strand_id
1 'polypeptide(L)' 'MIKFKAFDLGCHQIARRVWKDYYAKVRREKISERMKYLQDLVPGCNKITDKAGMLNEIINYVQSLQRQVEVKK' A
#
# COMPACT_ATOMS: atom_id res chain seq x y z
N MET A 1 -20.74 24.36 -18.88
CA MET A 1 -21.56 24.29 -17.65
C MET A 1 -22.54 23.14 -17.76
N ILE A 2 -22.14 21.92 -17.40
CA ILE A 2 -23.06 20.78 -17.36
C ILE A 2 -23.57 20.66 -15.92
N LYS A 3 -24.78 21.18 -15.67
CA LYS A 3 -25.47 21.01 -14.38
C LYS A 3 -25.98 19.57 -14.30
N PHE A 4 -25.21 18.68 -13.68
CA PHE A 4 -25.71 17.35 -13.27
C PHE A 4 -26.70 17.52 -12.11
N LYS A 5 -27.98 17.76 -12.45
CA LYS A 5 -29.12 17.61 -11.54
C LYS A 5 -29.55 16.14 -11.49
N ALA A 6 -28.72 15.26 -10.91
CA ALA A 6 -29.08 13.85 -10.70
C ALA A 6 -28.90 13.45 -9.23
N PHE A 7 -29.18 14.37 -8.32
CA PHE A 7 -28.92 14.22 -6.88
C PHE A 7 -30.18 14.40 -6.05
N ASP A 8 -31.28 13.81 -6.49
CA ASP A 8 -32.43 13.64 -5.62
C ASP A 8 -32.07 12.58 -4.57
N LEU A 9 -31.83 13.09 -3.36
CA LEU A 9 -31.59 12.53 -2.02
C LEU A 9 -31.35 11.01 -1.81
N GLY A 10 -31.99 10.11 -2.55
CA GLY A 10 -31.74 8.66 -2.51
C GLY A 10 -30.43 8.24 -3.18
N CYS A 11 -30.05 8.86 -4.30
CA CYS A 11 -28.82 8.54 -5.03
C CYS A 11 -27.54 9.02 -4.30
N HIS A 12 -27.64 10.04 -3.43
CA HIS A 12 -26.50 10.56 -2.67
C HIS A 12 -25.89 9.52 -1.73
N GLN A 13 -26.73 8.75 -1.03
CA GLN A 13 -26.25 7.75 -0.06
C GLN A 13 -25.54 6.59 -0.77
N ILE A 14 -26.07 6.16 -1.91
CA ILE A 14 -25.46 5.12 -2.75
C ILE A 14 -24.15 5.63 -3.36
N ALA A 15 -24.16 6.83 -3.96
CA ALA A 15 -22.96 7.44 -4.52
C ALA A 15 -21.86 7.59 -3.45
N ARG A 16 -22.21 8.00 -2.23
CA ARG A 16 -21.26 8.08 -1.10
C ARG A 16 -20.70 6.70 -0.72
N ARG A 17 -21.52 5.65 -0.70
CA ARG A 17 -21.08 4.29 -0.38
C ARG A 17 -20.14 3.76 -1.47
N VAL A 18 -20.56 3.84 -2.74
CA VAL A 18 -19.77 3.42 -3.89
C VAL A 18 -18.44 4.17 -3.96
N TRP A 19 -18.44 5.48 -3.70
CA TRP A 19 -17.21 6.27 -3.66
C TRP A 19 -16.27 5.83 -2.53
N LYS A 20 -16.81 5.56 -1.34
CA LYS A 20 -16.02 5.02 -0.21
C LYS A 20 -15.39 3.67 -0.56
N ASP A 21 -16.14 2.78 -1.18
CA ASP A 21 -15.65 1.46 -1.58
C ASP A 21 -14.60 1.54 -2.68
N TYR A 22 -14.83 2.40 -3.68
CA TYR A 22 -13.87 2.70 -4.73
C TYR A 22 -12.56 3.26 -4.16
N TYR A 23 -12.64 4.29 -3.32
CA TYR A 23 -11.46 4.88 -2.69
C TYR A 23 -10.72 3.89 -1.79
N ALA A 24 -11.44 3.05 -1.04
CA ALA A 24 -10.84 2.00 -0.23
C ALA A 24 -10.12 0.95 -1.09
N LYS A 25 -10.69 0.57 -2.24
CA LYS A 25 -10.06 -0.33 -3.21
C LYS A 25 -8.78 0.27 -3.79
N VAL A 26 -8.86 1.50 -4.33
CA VAL A 26 -7.70 2.21 -4.89
C VAL A 26 -6.57 2.36 -3.87
N ARG A 27 -6.91 2.68 -2.61
CA ARG A 27 -5.92 2.75 -1.53
C ARG A 27 -5.27 1.40 -1.25
N ARG A 28 -6.05 0.30 -1.21
CA ARG A 28 -5.51 -1.05 -0.99
C ARG A 28 -4.62 -1.50 -2.14
N GLU A 29 -4.99 -1.20 -3.38
CA GLU A 29 -4.18 -1.50 -4.58
C GLU A 29 -2.82 -0.80 -4.52
N LYS A 30 -2.80 0.51 -4.24
CA LYS A 30 -1.55 1.27 -4.08
C LYS A 30 -0.65 0.73 -2.97
N ILE A 31 -1.23 0.27 -1.85
CA ILE A 31 -0.47 -0.38 -0.78
C ILE A 31 0.09 -1.71 -1.27
N SER A 32 -0.71 -2.53 -1.95
CA SER A 32 -0.29 -3.84 -2.46
C SER A 32 0.85 -3.73 -3.47
N GLU A 33 0.84 -2.73 -4.34
CA GLU A 33 1.93 -2.48 -5.31
C GLU A 33 3.23 -2.14 -4.59
N ARG A 34 3.18 -1.24 -3.60
CA ARG A 34 4.35 -0.89 -2.79
C ARG A 34 4.88 -2.09 -1.98
N MET A 35 3.99 -2.92 -1.46
CA MET A 35 4.38 -4.15 -0.74
C MET A 35 5.12 -5.13 -1.66
N LYS A 36 4.63 -5.33 -2.90
CA LYS A 36 5.32 -6.17 -3.89
C LYS A 36 6.69 -5.60 -4.26
N TYR A 37 6.75 -4.31 -4.55
CA TYR A 37 8.01 -3.63 -4.86
C TYR A 37 9.05 -3.80 -3.74
N LEU A 38 8.63 -3.68 -2.47
CA LEU A 38 9.53 -3.90 -1.34
C LEU A 38 9.99 -5.37 -1.23
N GLN A 39 9.12 -6.34 -1.51
CA GLN A 39 9.49 -7.76 -1.52
C GLN A 39 10.55 -8.06 -2.58
N ASP A 40 10.42 -7.46 -3.77
CA ASP A 40 11.33 -7.70 -4.89
C ASP A 40 12.72 -7.10 -4.64
N LEU A 41 12.81 -6.04 -3.82
CA LEU A 41 14.09 -5.40 -3.47
C LEU A 41 14.89 -6.16 -2.40
N VAL A 42 14.21 -6.87 -1.50
CA VAL A 42 14.88 -7.48 -0.34
C VAL A 42 15.10 -8.98 -0.57
N PRO A 43 16.35 -9.45 -0.58
CA PRO A 43 16.65 -10.87 -0.79
C PRO A 43 16.00 -11.74 0.30
N GLY A 44 15.32 -12.81 -0.12
CA GLY A 44 14.65 -13.75 0.79
C GLY A 44 13.26 -13.32 1.28
N CYS A 45 12.82 -12.10 0.99
CA CYS A 45 11.52 -11.57 1.42
C CYS A 45 10.34 -12.27 0.74
N ASN A 46 10.54 -12.79 -0.48
CA ASN A 46 9.58 -13.56 -1.27
C ASN A 46 9.10 -14.88 -0.61
N LYS A 47 9.82 -15.39 0.40
CA LYS A 47 9.45 -16.62 1.13
C LYS A 47 8.50 -16.35 2.30
N ILE A 48 8.26 -15.08 2.64
CA ILE A 48 7.50 -14.69 3.81
C ILE A 48 6.08 -14.31 3.40
N THR A 49 5.12 -15.13 3.81
CA THR A 49 3.70 -14.96 3.48
C THR A 49 2.99 -14.01 4.44
N ASP A 50 3.49 -13.86 5.67
CA ASP A 50 2.98 -12.91 6.65
C ASP A 50 3.45 -11.48 6.38
N LYS A 51 2.52 -10.52 6.45
CA LYS A 51 2.80 -9.11 6.16
C LYS A 51 3.68 -8.45 7.21
N ALA A 52 3.52 -8.82 8.49
CA ALA A 52 4.31 -8.22 9.57
C ALA A 52 5.76 -8.73 9.52
N GLY A 53 5.95 -10.04 9.33
CA GLY A 53 7.27 -10.67 9.16
C GLY A 53 8.01 -10.12 7.95
N MET A 54 7.33 -9.93 6.84
CA MET A 54 7.91 -9.33 5.63
C MET A 54 8.46 -7.93 5.90
N LEU A 55 7.66 -7.07 6.55
CA LEU A 55 8.09 -5.72 6.92
C LEU A 55 9.24 -5.74 7.93
N ASN A 56 9.23 -6.68 8.87
CA ASN A 56 10.30 -6.86 9.84
C ASN A 56 11.62 -7.23 9.15
N GLU A 57 11.60 -8.16 8.19
CA GLU A 57 12.80 -8.51 7.43
C GLU A 57 13.32 -7.34 6.58
N ILE A 58 12.43 -6.53 6.00
CA ILE A 58 12.84 -5.33 5.28
C ILE A 58 13.58 -4.37 6.23
N ILE A 59 13.08 -4.16 7.44
CA ILE A 59 13.72 -3.31 8.46
C ILE A 59 15.10 -3.88 8.83
N ASN A 60 15.18 -5.18 9.09
CA ASN A 60 16.44 -5.85 9.41
C ASN A 60 17.47 -5.71 8.29
N TYR A 61 17.04 -5.88 7.03
CA TYR A 61 17.90 -5.74 5.86
C TYR A 61 18.47 -4.32 5.76
N VAL A 62 17.64 -3.29 5.87
CA VAL A 62 18.08 -1.88 5.84
C VAL A 62 19.07 -1.58 6.98
N GLN A 63 18.80 -2.03 8.20
CA GLN A 63 19.71 -1.85 9.34
C GLN A 63 21.06 -2.55 9.12
N SER A 64 21.05 -3.74 8.51
CA SER A 64 22.28 -4.45 8.17
C SER A 64 23.13 -3.71 7.14
N LEU A 65 22.48 -3.07 6.15
CA LEU A 65 23.16 -2.26 5.15
C LEU A 65 23.75 -0.99 5.76
N GLN A 66 23.02 -0.33 6.67
CA GLN A 66 23.52 0.85 7.40
C GLN A 66 24.79 0.52 8.18
N ARG A 67 24.78 -0.58 8.94
CA ARG A 67 25.98 -1.05 9.68
C ARG A 67 27.16 -1.34 8.75
N GLN A 68 26.93 -1.97 7.60
CA GLN A 68 28.00 -2.25 6.63
C GLN A 68 28.63 -0.98 6.06
N VAL A 69 27.85 0.08 5.85
CA VAL A 69 28.38 1.37 5.37
C VAL A 69 29.13 2.10 6.47
N GLU A 70 28.66 2.04 7.73
CA GLU A 70 29.35 2.63 8.88
C GLU A 70 30.70 1.97 9.16
N VAL A 71 30.80 0.64 9.04
CA VAL A 71 32.07 -0.10 9.19
C VAL A 71 33.04 0.16 8.03
N LYS A 72 32.53 0.59 6.86
CA LYS A 72 33.34 0.94 5.68
C LYS A 72 33.79 2.41 5.66
N LYS A 73 33.39 3.22 6.64
CA LYS A 73 33.90 4.58 6.85
C LYS A 73 35.13 4.55 7.75
#